data_AF-A0ABD4QZR4-F1
#
_entry.id   AF-A0ABD4QZR4-F1
#
_cell.length_a   1.000
_cell.length_b   1.000
_cell.length_c   1.000
_cell.angle_alpha   90.00
_cell.angle_beta   90.00
_cell.angle_gamma   90.00
#
_symmetry.space_group_name_H-M   'P 1'
#
loop_
_entity.id
_entity.type
_entity.pdbx_description
1 polymer ?
#
loop_
_entity_poly.entity_id
_entity_poly.type
_entity_poly.pdbx_seq_one_letter_code
_entity_poly.pdbx_strand_id
1 'polypeptide(L)' 'KYAPALEGSPASGKPQCAKNSYWMIRDENSNVGKQQYSLLLTAYASAKPVEIVGMNSCKRWADGEDVNSIKIK' A
#
# COMPACT_ATOMS: atom_id res chain seq x y z
N LYS A 1 0.59 3.59 22.27
CA LYS A 1 -0.29 4.50 21.51
C LYS A 1 -0.07 4.18 20.04
N TYR A 2 -0.90 3.31 19.46
CA TYR A 2 -0.69 2.79 18.10
C TYR A 2 -1.06 3.87 17.08
N ALA A 3 -0.33 3.93 15.97
CA ALA A 3 -0.73 4.77 14.85
C ALA A 3 -2.14 4.34 14.38
N PRO A 4 -3.03 5.27 14.02
CA PRO A 4 -4.33 4.92 13.47
C PRO A 4 -4.14 4.07 12.20
N ALA A 5 -5.00 3.06 12.03
CA ALA A 5 -5.00 2.26 10.81
C ALA A 5 -5.34 3.15 9.61
N LEU A 6 -4.55 3.05 8.54
CA LEU A 6 -4.82 3.74 7.28
C LEU A 6 -5.83 2.89 6.49
N GLU A 7 -7.10 3.21 6.65
CA GLU A 7 -8.21 2.50 6.00
C GLU A 7 -8.56 3.13 4.64
N GLY A 8 -8.95 2.30 3.68
CA GLY A 8 -9.35 2.72 2.34
C GLY A 8 -10.25 1.67 1.65
N SER A 9 -10.65 1.93 0.41
CA SER A 9 -11.40 0.94 -0.37
C SER A 9 -10.61 -0.36 -0.53
N PRO A 10 -11.28 -1.55 -0.51
CA PRO A 10 -10.60 -2.82 -0.74
C PRO A 10 -9.81 -2.80 -2.04
N ALA A 11 -8.59 -3.35 -2.00
CA ALA A 11 -7.76 -3.50 -3.18
C ALA A 11 -8.47 -4.33 -4.26
N SER A 12 -8.32 -3.94 -5.52
CA SER A 12 -8.89 -4.57 -6.71
C SER A 12 -7.81 -4.92 -7.73
N GLY A 13 -8.08 -5.88 -8.62
CA GLY A 13 -7.14 -6.23 -9.70
C GLY A 13 -5.87 -6.96 -9.23
N LYS A 14 -5.98 -7.72 -8.13
CA LYS A 14 -4.87 -8.40 -7.46
C LYS A 14 -4.46 -9.72 -8.15
N PRO A 15 -3.18 -10.14 -8.09
CA PRO A 15 -2.72 -11.45 -8.51
C PRO A 15 -3.33 -12.56 -7.64
N GLN A 16 -3.34 -13.79 -8.17
CA GLN A 16 -3.84 -14.97 -7.44
C GLN A 16 -3.15 -15.21 -6.09
N CYS A 17 -1.89 -14.80 -5.95
CA CYS A 17 -1.17 -14.93 -4.69
C CYS A 17 -1.71 -14.01 -3.59
N ALA A 18 -2.27 -12.85 -3.94
CA ALA A 18 -2.71 -11.87 -2.96
C ALA A 18 -4.12 -12.19 -2.45
N LYS A 19 -4.19 -12.74 -1.24
CA LYS A 19 -5.43 -13.21 -0.60
C LYS A 19 -6.11 -12.13 0.23
N ASN A 20 -5.37 -11.08 0.61
CA ASN A 20 -5.86 -10.04 1.50
C ASN A 20 -6.52 -8.88 0.73
N SER A 21 -7.35 -8.10 1.44
CA SER A 21 -8.03 -6.91 0.90
C SER A 21 -7.13 -5.66 0.83
N TYR A 22 -5.91 -5.72 1.36
CA TYR A 22 -4.96 -4.61 1.44
C TYR A 22 -3.72 -4.82 0.56
N TRP A 23 -2.95 -3.73 0.39
CA TRP A 23 -1.68 -3.68 -0.33
C TRP A 23 -0.48 -3.77 0.62
N MET A 24 0.66 -4.25 0.13
CA MET A 24 1.88 -4.37 0.92
C MET A 24 2.99 -3.43 0.43
N ILE A 25 3.46 -2.53 1.30
CA ILE A 25 4.75 -1.87 1.08
C ILE A 25 5.83 -2.93 1.32
N ARG A 26 6.44 -3.44 0.24
CA ARG A 26 7.34 -4.60 0.26
C ARG A 26 8.50 -4.47 1.25
N ASP A 27 9.13 -3.31 1.30
CA ASP A 27 10.21 -3.01 2.24
C ASP A 27 10.01 -1.62 2.83
N GLU A 28 9.28 -1.59 3.92
CA GLU A 28 8.97 -0.42 4.76
C GLU A 28 10.22 0.26 5.35
N ASN A 29 11.37 -0.43 5.39
CA ASN A 29 12.62 0.12 5.91
C ASN A 29 13.49 0.76 4.82
N SER A 30 13.27 0.42 3.55
CA SER A 30 13.90 1.06 2.39
C SER A 30 13.51 2.53 2.24
N ASN A 31 14.34 3.30 1.55
CA ASN A 31 14.00 4.70 1.21
C ASN A 31 12.69 4.80 0.42
N VAL A 32 12.46 3.87 -0.51
CA VAL A 32 11.23 3.83 -1.33
C VAL A 32 10.00 3.52 -0.46
N GLY A 33 10.09 2.52 0.43
CA GLY A 33 8.98 2.16 1.31
C GLY A 33 8.64 3.27 2.30
N LYS A 34 9.64 3.96 2.85
CA LYS A 34 9.43 5.15 3.70
C LYS A 34 8.75 6.29 2.94
N GLN A 35 9.12 6.52 1.68
CA GLN A 35 8.46 7.51 0.82
C GLN A 35 7.01 7.13 0.53
N GLN A 36 6.74 5.87 0.17
CA GLN A 36 5.39 5.35 -0.04
C GLN A 36 4.52 5.50 1.22
N TYR A 37 5.06 5.14 2.40
CA TYR A 37 4.35 5.30 3.67
C TYR A 37 4.08 6.77 4.00
N SER A 38 5.07 7.65 3.81
CA SER A 38 4.93 9.10 4.00
C SER A 38 3.85 9.70 3.09
N LEU A 39 3.72 9.20 1.86
CA LEU A 39 2.68 9.63 0.94
C LEU A 39 1.28 9.22 1.42
N LEU A 40 1.12 8.00 1.96
CA LEU A 40 -0.14 7.57 2.55
C LEU A 40 -0.52 8.42 3.78
N LEU A 41 0.45 8.74 4.64
CA LEU A 41 0.22 9.64 5.78
C LEU A 41 -0.19 11.03 5.32
N THR A 42 0.44 11.55 4.26
CA THR A 42 0.09 12.85 3.67
C THR A 42 -1.32 12.84 3.09
N ALA A 43 -1.69 11.78 2.36
CA ALA A 43 -3.03 11.61 1.80
C ALA A 43 -4.09 11.56 2.91
N TYR A 44 -3.83 10.79 3.97
CA TYR A 44 -4.71 10.70 5.13
C TYR A 44 -4.87 12.07 5.83
N ALA A 45 -3.76 12.76 6.11
CA ALA A 45 -3.78 14.07 6.76
C ALA A 45 -4.48 15.15 5.92
N SER A 46 -4.50 15.00 4.59
CA SER A 46 -5.15 15.93 3.65
C SER A 46 -6.54 15.49 3.21
N ALA A 47 -7.09 14.41 3.79
CA ALA A 47 -8.38 13.81 3.42
C ALA A 47 -8.51 13.54 1.90
N LYS A 48 -7.40 13.14 1.28
CA LYS A 48 -7.29 12.91 -0.15
C LYS A 48 -7.26 11.41 -0.47
N PRO A 49 -7.99 10.93 -1.49
CA PRO A 49 -7.90 9.54 -1.89
C PRO A 49 -6.58 9.25 -2.59
N VAL A 50 -6.17 7.98 -2.54
CA VAL A 50 -4.99 7.48 -3.27
C VAL A 50 -5.38 6.52 -4.37
N GLU A 51 -4.53 6.44 -5.38
CA GLU A 51 -4.49 5.37 -6.36
C GLU A 51 -3.22 4.55 -6.13
N ILE A 52 -3.36 3.23 -6.09
CA ILE A 52 -2.27 2.29 -5.87
C ILE A 52 -2.17 1.38 -7.09
N VAL A 53 -0.95 1.23 -7.59
CA VAL A 53 -0.62 0.29 -8.66
C VAL A 53 0.20 -0.85 -8.06
N GLY A 54 -0.23 -2.08 -8.29
CA GLY A 54 0.44 -3.29 -7.87
C GLY A 54 1.61 -3.72 -8.77
N MET A 55 2.52 -4.53 -8.24
CA MET A 55 3.60 -5.14 -9.02
C MET A 55 3.21 -6.49 -9.66
N ASN A 56 1.98 -6.98 -9.46
CA ASN A 56 1.57 -8.34 -9.83
C ASN A 56 2.50 -9.40 -9.20
N SER A 57 2.97 -9.14 -7.98
CA SER A 57 3.89 -10.02 -7.24
C SER A 57 3.60 -10.04 -5.74
N CYS A 58 3.90 -11.17 -5.11
CA CYS A 58 3.82 -11.36 -3.66
C CYS A 58 5.20 -11.83 -3.15
N LYS A 59 6.21 -10.95 -3.15
CA LYS A 59 7.63 -11.34 -2.96
C LYS A 59 8.02 -11.53 -1.51
N ARG A 60 7.64 -10.61 -0.62
CA ARG A 60 8.00 -10.70 0.81
C ARG A 60 6.93 -11.43 1.60
N TRP A 61 5.66 -11.13 1.33
CA TRP A 61 4.52 -11.79 1.94
C TRP A 61 3.79 -12.58 0.87
N ALA A 62 3.70 -13.90 1.06
CA ALA A 62 3.16 -14.82 0.05
C ALA A 62 1.67 -14.58 -0.26
N ASP A 63 0.98 -13.83 0.60
CA ASP A 63 -0.47 -13.59 0.58
C ASP A 63 -0.85 -12.11 0.35
N GLY A 64 0.12 -11.23 0.10
CA GLY A 64 -0.10 -9.79 -0.09
C GLY A 64 0.63 -9.25 -1.31
N GLU A 65 -0.06 -8.48 -2.14
CA GLU A 65 0.54 -7.89 -3.34
C GLU A 65 1.46 -6.72 -2.97
N ASP A 66 2.67 -6.75 -3.55
CA ASP A 66 3.66 -5.68 -3.44
C ASP A 66 3.19 -4.41 -4.17
N VAL A 67 3.26 -3.27 -3.49
CA VAL A 67 3.00 -1.95 -4.08
C VAL A 67 4.11 -1.57 -5.04
N ASN A 68 3.73 -1.21 -6.28
CA ASN A 68 4.62 -0.57 -7.23
C ASN A 68 4.68 0.94 -6.99
N SER A 69 3.53 1.60 -7.00
CA SER A 69 3.43 3.06 -6.85
C SER A 69 2.16 3.49 -6.12
N ILE A 70 2.23 4.67 -5.52
CA ILE A 70 1.12 5.33 -4.83
C ILE A 70 1.04 6.76 -5.37
N LYS A 71 -0.17 7.22 -5.67
CA LYS A 71 -0.44 8.57 -6.16
C LYS A 71 -1.61 9.19 -5.38
N ILE A 72 -1.46 10.44 -4.95
CA ILE A 72 -2.56 11.23 -4.36
C ILE A 72 -3.40 11.83 -5.49
N LYS A 73 -4.72 11.83 -5.35
CA LYS A 73 -5.65 12.44 -6.32
C LYS A 73 -5.96 13.92 -6.05
#